data_AF-A0AAW2E3C8-F1
#
_entry.id   AF-A0AAW2E3C8-F1
#
_cell.length_a   1.000
_cell.length_b   1.000
_cell.length_c   1.000
_cell.angle_alpha   90.00
_cell.angle_beta   90.00
_cell.angle_gamma   90.00
#
_symmetry.space_group_name_H-M   'P 1'
#
loop_
_entity.id
_entity.type
_entity.pdbx_description
1 polymer ?
#
loop_
_entity_poly.entity_id
_entity_poly.type
_entity_poly.pdbx_seq_one_letter_code
_entity_poly.pdbx_strand_id
1 'polypeptide(L)'
;MASSSFSTLHLTTPTTLSSSSTSNTNNNVQKLSSSLFSSPISISSFSSNPNNTFHFLNNKLVSPTPRRLSVIAMAPPKPGGKSKKVVGMIKLALEAGKATPAPPVGPALGSKGVNIMAFCKDYNARTADKAGYVIPVEITVYDDKSFTFILKTPPASVLLLKAAGVEKGSKDPKMEKVGKVTIEQLRTIASEKLPDLNCTTIESAMRIIAGTAANMGIDIDPPVLEPKKKEELV
;
A
#
# COMPACT_ATOMS: atom_id res chain seq x y z
N MET A 1 34.82 37.46 -45.78
CA MET A 1 34.20 37.37 -47.12
C MET A 1 33.80 35.92 -47.35
N ALA A 2 32.67 35.70 -48.04
CA ALA A 2 31.93 34.42 -48.26
C ALA A 2 30.96 34.04 -47.11
N SER A 3 29.67 34.42 -47.16
CA SER A 3 28.54 33.81 -47.90
C SER A 3 28.00 32.55 -47.17
N SER A 4 26.78 32.51 -46.64
CA SER A 4 25.50 32.33 -47.37
C SER A 4 24.37 32.22 -46.32
N SER A 5 23.30 33.05 -46.42
CA SER A 5 21.99 32.78 -47.06
C SER A 5 21.01 32.00 -46.16
N PHE A 6 19.97 32.65 -45.61
CA PHE A 6 18.56 32.69 -46.11
C PHE A 6 17.85 31.31 -45.95
N SER A 7 16.65 31.13 -45.38
CA SER A 7 15.48 32.02 -45.22
C SER A 7 14.51 31.48 -44.16
N THR A 8 13.83 32.42 -43.51
CA THR A 8 12.52 32.35 -42.86
C THR A 8 11.42 31.90 -43.82
N LEU A 9 10.52 31.01 -43.39
CA LEU A 9 9.11 31.05 -43.81
C LEU A 9 8.17 30.62 -42.68
N HIS A 10 7.07 31.38 -42.64
CA HIS A 10 6.02 31.47 -41.65
C HIS A 10 4.76 30.76 -42.18
N LEU A 11 3.84 30.46 -41.25
CA LEU A 11 2.38 30.57 -41.39
C LEU A 11 1.54 29.27 -41.48
N THR A 12 0.41 29.37 -40.78
CA THR A 12 -0.93 28.78 -40.97
C THR A 12 -1.28 27.40 -40.42
N THR A 13 -2.14 27.46 -39.39
CA THR A 13 -3.27 26.56 -39.10
C THR A 13 -4.13 26.25 -40.32
N PRO A 14 -4.93 25.17 -40.29
CA PRO A 14 -6.37 25.44 -40.25
C PRO A 14 -7.19 24.54 -39.31
N THR A 15 -8.32 25.14 -38.93
CA THR A 15 -9.45 24.68 -38.15
C THR A 15 -10.46 23.87 -38.98
N THR A 16 -11.29 23.10 -38.26
CA THR A 16 -12.67 22.65 -38.56
C THR A 16 -12.94 21.68 -39.70
N LEU A 17 -13.60 20.55 -39.38
CA LEU A 17 -14.92 20.24 -39.95
C LEU A 17 -15.74 19.34 -39.02
N SER A 18 -16.95 19.82 -38.74
CA SER A 18 -18.08 19.16 -38.10
C SER A 18 -18.85 18.29 -39.09
N SER A 19 -19.50 17.23 -38.61
CA SER A 19 -20.78 16.77 -39.20
C SER A 19 -21.70 16.18 -38.15
N SER A 20 -22.89 16.75 -38.11
CA SER A 20 -24.07 16.42 -37.31
C SER A 20 -25.10 15.69 -38.18
N SER A 21 -25.91 14.83 -37.55
CA SER A 21 -27.31 14.48 -37.86
C SER A 21 -27.63 13.09 -37.29
N THR A 22 -28.84 12.69 -36.89
CA THR A 22 -30.10 13.30 -36.44
C THR A 22 -30.90 12.12 -35.84
N SER A 23 -31.67 12.40 -34.79
CA SER A 23 -32.73 11.62 -34.12
C SER A 23 -33.19 10.26 -34.69
N ASN A 24 -33.43 9.29 -33.80
CA ASN A 24 -34.71 8.58 -33.84
C ASN A 24 -35.15 8.03 -32.47
N THR A 25 -36.33 8.49 -32.04
CA THR A 25 -37.17 7.94 -30.97
C THR A 25 -37.77 6.60 -31.38
N ASN A 26 -37.87 5.63 -30.46
CA ASN A 26 -39.03 4.72 -30.41
C ASN A 26 -39.12 3.95 -29.09
N ASN A 27 -40.27 4.12 -28.44
CA ASN A 27 -40.82 3.22 -27.44
C ASN A 27 -41.18 1.88 -28.11
N ASN A 28 -40.83 0.74 -27.53
CA ASN A 28 -41.82 -0.35 -27.43
C ASN A 28 -41.50 -1.38 -26.34
N VAL A 29 -42.56 -1.68 -25.62
CA VAL A 29 -42.84 -2.79 -24.73
C VAL A 29 -42.79 -4.11 -25.50
N GLN A 30 -42.09 -5.12 -24.96
CA GLN A 30 -42.43 -6.56 -25.05
C GLN A 30 -41.89 -7.19 -23.76
N LYS A 31 -42.64 -7.76 -22.80
CA LYS A 31 -43.82 -8.63 -22.79
C LYS A 31 -43.66 -9.85 -23.70
N LEU A 32 -43.21 -10.97 -23.10
CA LEU A 32 -43.79 -12.32 -23.16
C LEU A 32 -43.00 -13.19 -22.15
N SER A 33 -43.60 -13.58 -21.01
CA SER A 33 -44.16 -14.93 -20.75
C SER A 33 -43.09 -16.04 -20.72
N SER A 34 -43.01 -16.99 -19.81
CA SER A 34 -43.86 -17.46 -18.71
C SER A 34 -43.23 -18.76 -18.20
N SER A 35 -42.97 -18.90 -16.90
CA SER A 35 -42.90 -20.19 -16.19
C SER A 35 -42.89 -19.88 -14.70
N LEU A 36 -44.05 -19.72 -14.04
CA LEU A 36 -44.87 -20.80 -13.50
C LEU A 36 -44.01 -21.96 -12.95
N PHE A 37 -43.52 -21.81 -11.72
CA PHE A 37 -43.58 -22.90 -10.75
C PHE A 37 -43.79 -22.30 -9.35
N SER A 38 -45.04 -22.41 -8.90
CA SER A 38 -45.51 -22.20 -7.53
C SER A 38 -45.47 -23.55 -6.80
N SER A 39 -45.50 -23.49 -5.46
CA SER A 39 -45.78 -24.53 -4.45
C SER A 39 -44.56 -25.12 -3.70
N PRO A 40 -44.74 -25.64 -2.47
CA PRO A 40 -44.54 -24.85 -1.26
C PRO A 40 -43.57 -25.49 -0.24
N ILE A 41 -43.16 -24.66 0.73
CA ILE A 41 -42.43 -25.04 1.94
C ILE A 41 -43.22 -26.09 2.71
N SER A 42 -42.64 -27.29 2.88
CA SER A 42 -43.11 -28.31 3.80
C SER A 42 -42.23 -28.31 5.05
N ILE A 43 -42.82 -27.84 6.16
CA ILE A 43 -42.31 -28.01 7.52
C ILE A 43 -42.80 -29.38 8.01
N SER A 44 -41.88 -30.31 8.26
CA SER A 44 -42.20 -31.60 8.87
C SER A 44 -41.56 -31.73 10.26
N SER A 45 -42.42 -31.56 11.26
CA SER A 45 -42.55 -32.30 12.52
C SER A 45 -41.29 -32.76 13.28
N PHE A 46 -41.12 -32.17 14.46
CA PHE A 46 -40.53 -32.82 15.63
C PHE A 46 -41.18 -34.20 15.87
N SER A 47 -40.35 -35.22 16.14
CA SER A 47 -40.79 -36.47 16.73
C SER A 47 -39.68 -37.03 17.62
N SER A 48 -39.93 -36.99 18.93
CA SER A 48 -39.13 -37.58 19.99
C SER A 48 -39.44 -39.06 20.16
N ASN A 49 -38.42 -39.92 20.24
CA ASN A 49 -38.54 -41.19 20.97
C ASN A 49 -37.16 -41.60 21.56
N PRO A 50 -37.03 -41.73 22.88
CA PRO A 50 -35.84 -42.27 23.54
C PRO A 50 -35.99 -43.79 23.72
N ASN A 51 -34.92 -44.57 23.54
CA ASN A 51 -34.65 -45.85 24.24
C ASN A 51 -33.42 -46.55 23.65
N ASN A 52 -32.36 -46.68 24.46
CA ASN A 52 -31.42 -47.81 24.54
C ASN A 52 -30.29 -47.39 25.51
N THR A 53 -30.43 -47.65 26.81
CA THR A 53 -30.03 -48.89 27.51
C THR A 53 -28.51 -49.05 27.61
N PHE A 54 -28.01 -48.68 28.79
CA PHE A 54 -26.68 -48.94 29.30
C PHE A 54 -26.47 -50.44 29.53
N HIS A 55 -25.31 -50.97 29.12
CA HIS A 55 -24.80 -52.22 29.65
C HIS A 55 -23.33 -52.07 30.08
N PHE A 56 -23.18 -52.17 31.40
CA PHE A 56 -21.95 -52.21 32.16
C PHE A 56 -21.64 -53.69 32.41
N LEU A 57 -20.41 -54.16 32.17
CA LEU A 57 -19.83 -55.27 32.94
C LEU A 57 -18.30 -55.32 32.84
N ASN A 58 -17.74 -55.82 33.93
CA ASN A 58 -16.41 -55.70 34.48
C ASN A 58 -15.64 -57.02 34.30
N ASN A 59 -14.31 -56.97 34.04
CA ASN A 59 -13.29 -57.71 34.82
C ASN A 59 -11.85 -57.56 34.28
N LYS A 60 -10.97 -57.03 35.16
CA LYS A 60 -9.61 -57.46 35.57
C LYS A 60 -8.85 -58.46 34.67
N LEU A 61 -7.53 -58.41 34.42
CA LEU A 61 -6.33 -57.76 34.99
C LEU A 61 -5.15 -58.15 34.07
N VAL A 62 -4.09 -57.34 33.84
CA VAL A 62 -2.68 -57.79 33.68
C VAL A 62 -1.69 -56.60 33.52
N SER A 63 -0.70 -56.59 34.43
CA SER A 63 0.65 -55.95 34.44
C SER A 63 0.83 -54.42 34.46
N PRO A 64 1.61 -53.87 35.42
CA PRO A 64 2.21 -52.54 35.33
C PRO A 64 3.68 -52.65 34.90
N THR A 65 3.99 -52.34 33.64
CA THR A 65 5.38 -52.00 33.25
C THR A 65 5.64 -50.53 33.56
N PRO A 66 6.78 -50.16 34.17
CA PRO A 66 7.06 -48.76 34.48
C PRO A 66 7.28 -48.00 33.17
N ARG A 67 6.38 -47.05 32.86
CA ARG A 67 6.58 -46.13 31.74
C ARG A 67 7.81 -45.28 32.03
N ARG A 68 8.90 -45.55 31.31
CA ARG A 68 10.05 -44.67 31.19
C ARG A 68 9.52 -43.30 30.77
N LEU A 69 9.64 -42.30 31.64
CA LEU A 69 9.34 -40.91 31.29
C LEU A 69 10.27 -40.51 30.14
N SER A 70 9.76 -40.50 28.91
CA SER A 70 10.41 -39.79 27.84
C SER A 70 10.29 -38.30 28.17
N VAL A 71 11.40 -37.68 28.55
CA VAL A 71 11.54 -36.23 28.55
C VAL A 71 11.32 -35.78 27.12
N ILE A 72 10.10 -35.36 26.79
CA ILE A 72 9.85 -34.67 25.53
C ILE A 72 10.37 -33.25 25.74
N ALA A 73 11.67 -33.05 25.54
CA ALA A 73 12.23 -31.74 25.29
C ALA A 73 11.75 -31.27 23.91
N MET A 74 10.46 -30.91 23.81
CA MET A 74 9.88 -30.39 22.57
C MET A 74 10.18 -28.89 22.50
N ALA A 75 11.42 -28.55 22.14
CA ALA A 75 11.62 -27.29 21.44
C ALA A 75 10.79 -27.41 20.13
N PRO A 76 9.87 -26.48 19.84
CA PRO A 76 9.10 -26.53 18.60
C PRO A 76 10.09 -26.63 17.42
N PRO A 77 9.86 -27.52 16.44
CA PRO A 77 10.74 -27.65 15.28
C PRO A 77 10.83 -26.27 14.62
N LYS A 78 12.06 -25.75 14.54
CA LYS A 78 12.38 -24.50 13.84
C LYS A 78 11.77 -24.60 12.44
N PRO A 79 10.88 -23.68 12.01
CA PRO A 79 10.16 -23.84 10.76
C PRO A 79 11.17 -24.00 9.62
N GLY A 80 11.23 -25.21 9.06
CA GLY A 80 12.17 -25.64 8.03
C GLY A 80 11.84 -25.06 6.66
N GLY A 81 11.71 -23.75 6.56
CA GLY A 81 11.72 -23.05 5.28
C GLY A 81 13.17 -23.01 4.78
N LYS A 82 13.42 -23.56 3.58
CA LYS A 82 14.67 -23.29 2.86
C LYS A 82 14.83 -21.77 2.78
N SER A 83 15.97 -21.24 3.23
CA SER A 83 16.28 -19.82 3.07
C SER A 83 16.30 -19.52 1.59
N LYS A 84 15.25 -18.87 1.09
CA LYS A 84 15.17 -18.46 -0.30
C LYS A 84 16.28 -17.44 -0.54
N LYS A 85 17.22 -17.78 -1.42
CA LYS A 85 18.30 -16.85 -1.80
C LYS A 85 17.69 -15.70 -2.58
N VAL A 86 18.17 -14.49 -2.28
CA VAL A 86 17.72 -13.25 -2.90
C VAL A 86 18.52 -13.03 -4.18
N VAL A 87 17.85 -12.99 -5.32
CA VAL A 87 18.44 -12.70 -6.64
C VAL A 87 18.68 -11.21 -6.81
N GLY A 88 17.77 -10.40 -6.27
CA GLY A 88 17.86 -8.94 -6.39
C GLY A 88 16.74 -8.21 -5.67
N MET A 89 16.96 -6.91 -5.50
CA MET A 89 16.03 -5.99 -4.86
C MET A 89 15.69 -4.87 -5.84
N ILE A 90 14.42 -4.52 -5.95
CA ILE A 90 13.91 -3.48 -6.85
C ILE A 90 13.12 -2.48 -6.00
N LYS A 91 13.40 -1.19 -6.18
CA LYS A 91 12.69 -0.11 -5.48
C LYS A 91 11.88 0.68 -6.50
N LEU A 92 10.58 0.78 -6.28
CA LEU A 92 9.66 1.55 -7.13
C LEU A 92 8.87 2.54 -6.28
N ALA A 93 8.45 3.64 -6.89
CA ALA A 93 7.51 4.58 -6.30
C ALA A 93 6.26 4.59 -7.17
N LEU A 94 5.12 4.21 -6.60
CA LEU A 94 3.85 4.08 -7.32
C LEU A 94 2.74 4.81 -6.57
N GLU A 95 1.73 5.27 -7.30
CA GLU A 95 0.52 5.83 -6.70
C GLU A 95 -0.33 4.72 -6.08
N ALA A 96 -0.80 4.96 -4.85
CA ALA A 96 -1.67 4.05 -4.12
C ALA A 96 -2.95 3.75 -4.91
N GLY A 97 -3.31 2.47 -5.01
CA GLY A 97 -4.50 1.98 -5.71
C GLY A 97 -4.47 2.09 -7.24
N LYS A 98 -3.38 2.61 -7.84
CA LYS A 98 -3.26 2.85 -9.29
C LYS A 98 -2.06 2.15 -9.94
N ALA A 99 -1.59 1.03 -9.37
CA ALA A 99 -0.56 0.24 -10.02
C ALA A 99 -1.11 -0.42 -11.29
N THR A 100 -0.53 -0.05 -12.43
CA THR A 100 -0.81 -0.63 -13.75
C THR A 100 0.48 -1.18 -14.36
N PRO A 101 0.41 -2.19 -15.24
CA PRO A 101 1.59 -2.79 -15.88
C PRO A 101 2.27 -1.88 -16.93
N ALA A 102 2.11 -0.56 -16.81
CA ALA A 102 2.61 0.46 -17.71
C ALA A 102 4.16 0.45 -17.84
N PRO A 103 4.74 1.17 -18.82
CA PRO A 103 6.19 1.21 -19.09
C PRO A 103 7.13 1.51 -17.91
N PRO A 104 6.76 2.16 -16.79
CA PRO A 104 7.68 2.26 -15.64
C PRO A 104 7.76 0.97 -14.81
N VAL A 105 6.66 0.21 -14.70
CA VAL A 105 6.60 -1.01 -13.87
C VAL A 105 7.04 -2.24 -14.66
N GLY A 106 6.60 -2.33 -15.92
CA GLY A 106 6.82 -3.50 -16.78
C GLY A 106 8.30 -3.85 -16.99
N PRO A 107 9.15 -2.95 -17.50
CA PRO A 107 10.58 -3.18 -17.68
C PRO A 107 11.34 -3.44 -16.37
N ALA A 108 11.01 -2.69 -15.31
CA ALA A 108 11.68 -2.81 -14.02
C ALA A 108 11.47 -4.20 -13.40
N LEU A 109 10.22 -4.68 -13.34
CA LEU A 109 9.88 -5.99 -12.76
C LEU A 109 10.11 -7.15 -13.73
N GLY A 110 9.85 -6.93 -15.02
CA GLY A 110 10.01 -7.93 -16.07
C GLY A 110 11.46 -8.38 -16.23
N SER A 111 12.43 -7.46 -16.09
CA SER A 111 13.87 -7.79 -16.17
C SER A 111 14.34 -8.80 -15.12
N LYS A 112 13.60 -8.94 -14.00
CA LYS A 112 13.89 -9.87 -12.91
C LYS A 112 12.94 -11.07 -12.86
N GLY A 113 12.04 -11.20 -13.83
CA GLY A 113 11.12 -12.33 -13.94
C GLY A 113 9.99 -12.34 -12.91
N VAL A 114 9.62 -11.18 -12.37
CA VAL A 114 8.52 -11.02 -11.41
C VAL A 114 7.17 -11.03 -12.13
N ASN A 115 6.14 -11.64 -11.54
CA ASN A 115 4.79 -11.61 -12.09
C ASN A 115 4.14 -10.23 -11.88
N ILE A 116 4.16 -9.40 -12.93
CA ILE A 116 3.71 -8.00 -12.92
C ILE A 116 2.22 -7.89 -12.53
N MET A 117 1.35 -8.73 -13.09
CA MET A 117 -0.09 -8.65 -12.83
C MET A 117 -0.43 -9.01 -11.38
N ALA A 118 0.23 -10.03 -10.83
CA ALA A 118 0.05 -10.42 -9.43
C ALA A 118 0.49 -9.28 -8.49
N PHE A 119 1.65 -8.68 -8.77
CA PHE A 119 2.13 -7.52 -8.01
C PHE A 119 1.14 -6.34 -8.08
N CYS A 120 0.66 -5.95 -9.26
CA CYS A 120 -0.28 -4.83 -9.40
C CYS A 120 -1.58 -5.07 -8.59
N LYS A 121 -2.12 -6.30 -8.62
CA LYS A 121 -3.33 -6.64 -7.87
C LYS A 121 -3.11 -6.58 -6.36
N ASP A 122 -2.05 -7.21 -5.86
CA ASP A 122 -1.73 -7.24 -4.43
C ASP A 122 -1.37 -5.85 -3.90
N TYR A 123 -0.65 -5.05 -4.69
CA TYR A 123 -0.30 -3.68 -4.34
C TYR A 123 -1.54 -2.80 -4.22
N ASN A 124 -2.46 -2.84 -5.20
CA ASN A 124 -3.69 -2.05 -5.16
C ASN A 124 -4.60 -2.47 -3.99
N ALA A 125 -4.69 -3.76 -3.69
CA ALA A 125 -5.46 -4.26 -2.55
C ALA A 125 -4.91 -3.75 -1.20
N ARG A 126 -3.59 -3.73 -1.01
CA ARG A 126 -2.95 -3.26 0.23
C ARG A 126 -2.86 -1.74 0.36
N THR A 127 -2.96 -1.01 -0.75
CA THR A 127 -2.84 0.47 -0.77
C THR A 127 -4.18 1.19 -0.94
N ALA A 128 -5.29 0.46 -1.00
CA ALA A 128 -6.63 1.03 -1.16
C ALA A 128 -6.97 2.09 -0.10
N ASP A 129 -6.54 1.88 1.15
CA ASP A 129 -6.81 2.79 2.28
C ASP A 129 -6.07 4.14 2.16
N LYS A 130 -5.00 4.20 1.37
CA LYS A 130 -4.11 5.36 1.24
C LYS A 130 -4.16 5.97 -0.16
N ALA A 131 -5.32 5.89 -0.82
CA ALA A 131 -5.52 6.43 -2.15
C ALA A 131 -5.09 7.91 -2.26
N GLY A 132 -4.35 8.23 -3.32
CA GLY A 132 -3.84 9.59 -3.57
C GLY A 132 -2.45 9.90 -3.02
N TYR A 133 -1.80 8.97 -2.32
CA TYR A 133 -0.38 9.10 -1.96
C TYR A 133 0.51 8.25 -2.87
N VAL A 134 1.76 8.71 -3.08
CA VAL A 134 2.81 7.90 -3.69
C VAL A 134 3.46 7.04 -2.59
N ILE A 135 3.33 5.72 -2.71
CA ILE A 135 3.85 4.75 -1.74
C ILE A 135 5.07 4.05 -2.35
N PRO A 136 6.27 4.26 -1.77
CA PRO A 136 7.45 3.53 -2.17
C PRO A 136 7.35 2.07 -1.74
N VAL A 137 7.77 1.19 -2.63
CA VAL A 137 7.73 -0.26 -2.44
C VAL A 137 9.09 -0.86 -2.72
N GLU A 138 9.51 -1.75 -1.82
CA GLU A 138 10.73 -2.53 -1.95
C GLU A 138 10.35 -3.97 -2.24
N ILE A 139 10.79 -4.47 -3.39
CA ILE A 139 10.44 -5.78 -3.91
C ILE A 139 11.70 -6.64 -3.89
N THR A 140 11.63 -7.74 -3.17
CA THR A 140 12.70 -8.73 -3.06
C THR A 140 12.35 -9.91 -3.96
N VAL A 141 13.23 -10.23 -4.89
CA VAL A 141 13.06 -11.34 -5.84
C VAL A 141 13.94 -12.51 -5.40
N TYR A 142 13.37 -13.70 -5.39
CA TYR A 142 14.06 -14.94 -5.01
C TYR A 142 14.38 -15.81 -6.24
N ASP A 143 15.27 -16.79 -6.06
CA ASP A 143 15.74 -17.69 -7.15
C ASP A 143 14.59 -18.45 -7.85
N ASP A 144 13.51 -18.74 -7.12
CA ASP A 144 12.32 -19.44 -7.61
C ASP A 144 11.35 -18.52 -8.39
N LYS A 145 11.76 -17.29 -8.72
CA LYS A 145 10.92 -16.23 -9.32
C LYS A 145 9.73 -15.82 -8.45
N SER A 146 9.67 -16.30 -7.20
CA SER A 146 8.75 -15.74 -6.21
C SER A 146 9.28 -14.38 -5.77
N PHE A 147 8.36 -13.52 -5.34
CA PHE A 147 8.69 -12.20 -4.85
C PHE A 147 7.95 -11.92 -3.55
N THR A 148 8.58 -11.16 -2.68
CA THR A 148 7.94 -10.52 -1.54
C THR A 148 8.11 -9.02 -1.70
N PHE A 149 7.17 -8.24 -1.20
CA PHE A 149 7.28 -6.80 -1.22
C PHE A 149 6.83 -6.19 0.10
N ILE A 150 7.54 -5.13 0.49
CA ILE A 150 7.27 -4.37 1.69
C ILE A 150 6.85 -2.97 1.25
N LEU A 151 5.66 -2.56 1.68
CA LEU A 151 5.17 -1.20 1.49
C LEU A 151 5.79 -0.32 2.57
N LYS A 152 6.45 0.74 2.14
CA LYS A 152 6.92 1.79 3.04
C LYS A 152 5.86 2.89 3.15
N THR A 153 6.00 3.77 4.12
CA THR A 153 5.14 4.93 4.25
C THR A 153 5.43 5.96 3.15
N PRO A 154 4.44 6.79 2.80
CA PRO A 154 4.64 7.89 1.87
C PRO A 154 5.83 8.78 2.27
N PRO A 155 6.46 9.46 1.30
CA PRO A 155 7.52 10.42 1.57
C PRO A 155 7.04 11.49 2.55
N ALA A 156 7.88 11.83 3.54
CA ALA A 156 7.54 12.85 4.53
C ALA A 156 7.21 14.20 3.88
N SER A 157 7.86 14.51 2.75
CA SER A 157 7.58 15.70 1.95
C SER A 157 6.13 15.80 1.50
N VAL A 158 5.57 14.71 0.97
CA VAL A 158 4.18 14.69 0.47
C VAL A 158 3.18 14.80 1.62
N LEU A 159 3.45 14.14 2.74
CA LEU A 159 2.61 14.23 3.94
C LEU A 159 2.58 15.65 4.51
N LEU A 160 3.74 16.30 4.58
CA LEU A 160 3.87 17.68 5.05
C LEU A 160 3.24 18.70 4.09
N LEU A 161 3.41 18.53 2.78
CA LEU A 161 2.77 19.38 1.77
C LEU A 161 1.24 19.32 1.90
N LYS A 162 0.69 18.11 2.08
CA LYS A 162 -0.75 17.93 2.28
C LYS A 162 -1.23 18.51 3.61
N ALA A 163 -0.45 18.36 4.69
CA ALA A 163 -0.80 18.93 5.99
C ALA A 163 -0.73 20.46 6.01
N ALA A 164 0.20 21.05 5.25
CA ALA A 164 0.34 22.49 5.07
C ALA A 164 -0.63 23.08 4.03
N GLY A 165 -1.26 22.23 3.20
CA GLY A 165 -2.15 22.66 2.11
C GLY A 165 -1.41 23.31 0.94
N VAL A 166 -0.14 22.97 0.73
CA VAL A 166 0.73 23.58 -0.30
C VAL A 166 1.10 22.54 -1.35
N GLU A 167 1.08 22.90 -2.64
CA GLU A 167 1.40 21.98 -3.73
C GLU A 167 2.90 21.73 -3.93
N LYS A 168 3.73 22.75 -3.66
CA LYS A 168 5.18 22.74 -3.89
C LYS A 168 5.94 23.32 -2.70
N GLY A 169 7.11 22.76 -2.42
CA GLY A 169 8.02 23.31 -1.42
C GLY A 169 8.66 24.63 -1.85
N SER A 170 9.27 25.33 -0.89
CA SER A 170 10.04 26.55 -1.12
C SER A 170 11.26 26.30 -1.99
N LYS A 171 11.58 27.26 -2.87
CA LYS A 171 12.84 27.27 -3.64
C LYS A 171 14.02 27.58 -2.72
N ASP A 172 13.81 28.48 -1.76
CA ASP A 172 14.81 28.93 -0.78
C ASP A 172 14.28 28.74 0.65
N PRO A 173 14.40 27.54 1.25
CA PRO A 173 13.75 27.17 2.51
C PRO A 173 14.06 28.05 3.73
N LYS A 174 15.21 28.75 3.69
CA LYS A 174 15.66 29.66 4.76
C LYS A 174 15.07 31.06 4.62
N MET A 175 14.79 31.52 3.40
CA MET A 175 14.34 32.87 3.11
C MET A 175 12.82 32.92 2.92
N GLU A 176 12.27 31.97 2.15
CA GLU A 176 10.85 31.94 1.80
C GLU A 176 10.15 30.78 2.51
N LYS A 177 9.16 31.13 3.33
CA LYS A 177 8.32 30.18 4.06
C LYS A 177 6.99 30.03 3.34
N VAL A 178 6.69 28.80 2.92
CA VAL A 178 5.55 28.49 2.05
C VAL A 178 4.34 27.94 2.80
N GLY A 179 4.50 27.58 4.08
CA GLY A 179 3.39 27.07 4.89
C GLY A 179 3.76 26.87 6.35
N LYS A 180 2.75 26.53 7.14
CA LYS A 180 2.88 26.25 8.57
C LYS A 180 2.17 24.96 8.94
N VAL A 181 2.72 24.20 9.87
CA VAL A 181 2.16 22.94 10.37
C VAL A 181 2.17 22.94 11.90
N THR A 182 1.08 22.46 12.49
CA THR A 182 0.96 22.35 13.96
C THR A 182 1.70 21.12 14.50
N ILE A 183 2.08 21.14 15.78
CA ILE A 183 2.70 19.98 16.44
C ILE A 183 1.80 18.73 16.38
N GLU A 184 0.48 18.90 16.46
CA GLU A 184 -0.48 17.79 16.41
C GLU A 184 -0.42 17.06 15.07
N GLN A 185 -0.47 17.82 13.96
CA GLN A 185 -0.31 17.27 12.61
C GLN A 185 1.04 16.56 12.44
N LEU A 186 2.10 17.17 12.99
CA LEU A 186 3.44 16.61 12.94
C LEU A 186 3.53 15.29 13.72
N ARG A 187 2.88 15.19 14.88
CA ARG A 187 2.79 13.96 15.69
C ARG A 187 2.03 12.86 14.95
N THR A 188 0.94 13.18 14.26
CA THR A 188 0.19 12.24 13.44
C THR A 188 1.06 11.69 12.31
N ILE A 189 1.72 12.57 11.56
CA ILE A 189 2.64 12.17 10.47
C ILE A 189 3.80 11.33 11.02
N ALA A 190 4.36 11.69 12.16
CA ALA A 190 5.44 10.95 12.81
C ALA A 190 4.98 9.55 13.25
N SER A 191 3.76 9.42 13.75
CA SER A 191 3.18 8.13 14.18
C SER A 191 2.93 7.22 12.99
N GLU A 192 2.39 7.77 11.89
CA GLU A 192 2.21 7.03 10.64
C GLU A 192 3.53 6.56 10.04
N LYS A 193 4.59 7.39 10.14
CA LYS A 193 5.91 7.12 9.55
C LYS A 193 6.84 6.31 10.46
N LEU A 194 6.52 6.21 11.74
CA LEU A 194 7.31 5.51 12.75
C LEU A 194 7.82 4.10 12.34
N PRO A 195 7.01 3.21 11.71
CA PRO A 195 7.50 1.87 11.35
C PRO A 195 8.63 1.86 10.31
N ASP A 196 8.84 2.94 9.56
CA ASP A 196 9.94 3.04 8.59
C ASP A 196 11.13 3.86 9.11
N LEU A 197 11.01 4.47 10.28
CA LEU A 197 12.08 5.24 10.90
C LEU A 197 12.86 4.36 11.88
N ASN A 198 14.17 4.62 11.98
CA ASN A 198 15.05 3.90 12.90
C ASN A 198 15.00 4.46 14.34
N CYS A 199 13.92 5.14 14.73
CA CYS A 199 13.82 5.82 16.03
C CYS A 199 12.92 5.06 17.00
N THR A 200 13.29 5.06 18.29
CA THR A 200 12.54 4.38 19.36
C THR A 200 11.45 5.25 19.98
N THR A 201 11.60 6.58 19.96
CA THR A 201 10.65 7.51 20.58
C THR A 201 9.93 8.38 19.55
N ILE A 202 8.66 8.72 19.83
CA ILE A 202 7.84 9.59 18.97
C ILE A 202 8.47 10.99 18.85
N GLU A 203 9.06 11.52 19.92
CA GLU A 203 9.74 12.83 19.89
C GLU A 203 10.92 12.84 18.91
N SER A 204 11.69 11.75 18.84
CA SER A 204 12.77 11.61 17.86
C SER A 204 12.22 11.58 16.44
N ALA A 205 11.12 10.84 16.22
CA ALA A 205 10.43 10.84 14.94
C ALA A 205 9.97 12.25 14.56
N MET A 206 9.35 12.99 15.50
CA MET A 206 8.92 14.37 15.30
C MET A 206 10.07 15.28 14.90
N ARG A 207 11.25 15.15 15.52
CA ARG A 207 12.44 15.93 15.14
C ARG A 207 12.92 15.63 13.70
N ILE A 208 12.85 14.37 13.27
CA ILE A 208 13.20 13.97 11.89
C ILE A 208 12.24 14.60 10.88
N ILE A 209 10.94 14.54 11.16
CA ILE A 209 9.92 15.17 10.31
C ILE A 209 10.07 16.70 10.31
N ALA A 210 10.38 17.29 11.47
CA ALA A 210 10.61 18.73 11.60
C ALA A 210 11.78 19.23 10.76
N GLY A 211 12.89 18.47 10.72
CA GLY A 211 14.00 18.77 9.82
C GLY A 211 13.60 18.72 8.35
N THR A 212 12.71 17.80 7.96
CA THR A 212 12.18 17.72 6.60
C THR A 212 11.31 18.93 6.27
N ALA A 213 10.44 19.37 7.19
CA ALA A 213 9.62 20.57 7.02
C ALA A 213 10.49 21.82 6.83
N ALA A 214 11.53 21.99 7.67
CA ALA A 214 12.48 23.09 7.56
C ALA A 214 13.22 23.10 6.21
N ASN A 215 13.58 21.93 5.67
CA ASN A 215 14.21 21.80 4.35
C ASN A 215 13.26 22.14 3.18
N MET A 216 11.95 22.19 3.42
CA MET A 216 10.95 22.58 2.42
C MET A 216 10.43 24.01 2.61
N GLY A 217 10.90 24.73 3.64
CA GLY A 217 10.40 26.06 3.98
C GLY A 217 9.03 26.03 4.65
N ILE A 218 8.69 24.96 5.35
CA ILE A 218 7.48 24.86 6.17
C ILE A 218 7.87 25.09 7.63
N ASP A 219 7.22 26.07 8.26
CA ASP A 219 7.43 26.39 9.67
C ASP A 219 6.53 25.54 10.58
N ILE A 220 6.98 25.32 11.82
CA ILE A 220 6.30 24.49 12.80
C ILE A 220 6.02 25.32 14.03
N ASP A 221 4.74 25.39 14.41
CA ASP A 221 4.27 26.15 15.55
C ASP A 221 3.65 25.22 16.62
N PRO A 222 4.13 25.23 17.88
CA PRO A 222 5.41 25.79 18.36
C PRO A 222 6.65 25.00 17.88
N PRO A 223 7.85 25.60 17.92
CA PRO A 223 9.07 24.96 17.44
C PRO A 223 9.45 23.75 18.31
N VAL A 224 9.54 22.57 17.69
CA VAL A 224 9.97 21.31 18.34
C VAL A 224 11.50 21.26 18.54
N LEU A 225 12.24 22.06 17.77
CA LEU A 225 13.68 22.18 17.86
C LEU A 225 14.01 23.50 18.56
N GLU A 226 14.62 23.43 19.74
CA GLU A 226 15.29 24.60 20.28
C GLU A 226 16.40 24.98 19.27
N PRO A 227 16.41 26.23 18.75
CA PRO A 227 17.49 26.65 17.88
C PRO A 227 18.78 26.55 18.68
N LYS A 228 19.77 25.80 18.17
CA LYS A 228 21.13 25.84 18.72
C LYS A 228 21.56 27.30 18.72
N LYS A 229 21.67 27.91 19.90
CA LYS A 229 22.33 29.21 20.06
C LYS A 229 23.71 29.04 19.43
N LYS A 230 23.97 29.77 18.34
CA LYS A 230 25.34 29.99 17.92
C LYS A 230 25.95 30.83 19.02
N GLU A 231 26.73 30.20 19.87
CA GLU A 231 27.69 30.93 20.70
C GLU A 231 28.61 31.63 19.70
N GLU A 232 28.37 32.93 19.50
CA GLU A 232 29.30 33.79 18.80
C GLU A 232 30.60 33.76 19.60
N LEU A 233 31.59 33.05 19.08
CA LEU A 233 32.97 33.20 19.51
C LEU A 233 33.40 34.62 19.14
N VAL A 234 33.35 35.50 20.14
CA VAL A 234 33.90 36.87 20.12
C VAL A 234 35.42 36.80 20.08
#